data_AF-A0A4S2TKI6-F1
#
_entry.id   AF-A0A4S2TKI6-F1
#
_cell.length_a   1.000
_cell.length_b   1.000
_cell.length_c   1.000
_cell.angle_alpha   90.00
_cell.angle_beta   90.00
_cell.angle_gamma   90.00
#
_symmetry.space_group_name_H-M   'P 1'
#
loop_
_entity.id
_entity.type
_entity.pdbx_description
1 polymer ?
#
loop_
_entity_poly.entity_id
_entity_poly.type
_entity_poly.pdbx_seq_one_letter_code
_entity_poly.pdbx_strand_id
1 'polypeptide(L)' 'MSYTDSDQPTGQRYPARIGVFCDQCGTTVEHDYIVSDDMGKAERYEVARNHLTENEGWVCTPWRDLCQSCASKPHP' A
#
# COMPACT_ATOMS: atom_id res chain seq x y z
N MET A 1 27.17 25.66 13.37
CA MET A 1 26.04 25.33 12.49
C MET A 1 25.15 24.36 13.25
N SER A 2 24.10 24.88 13.88
CA SER A 2 23.07 24.08 14.54
C SER A 2 22.04 23.69 13.49
N TYR A 3 21.98 22.41 13.15
CA TYR A 3 20.90 21.87 12.31
C TYR A 3 19.61 22.01 13.12
N THR A 4 18.65 22.78 12.62
CA THR A 4 17.31 22.83 13.20
C THR A 4 16.66 21.48 12.96
N ASP A 5 16.36 20.79 14.06
CA ASP A 5 15.57 19.56 14.18
C ASP A 5 14.21 19.77 13.49
N SER A 6 14.15 19.54 12.17
CA SER A 6 12.97 19.82 11.33
C SER A 6 12.40 18.54 10.69
N ASP A 7 12.99 17.38 11.02
CA ASP A 7 12.62 16.06 10.49
C ASP A 7 11.72 15.26 11.45
N GLN A 8 11.12 15.93 12.45
CA GLN A 8 10.15 15.26 13.30
C GLN A 8 8.82 15.10 12.55
N PRO A 9 8.25 13.89 12.51
CA PRO A 9 6.91 13.68 11.96
C PRO A 9 5.88 14.53 12.70
N THR A 10 5.01 15.19 11.95
CA THR A 10 4.03 16.15 12.47
C THR A 10 2.61 15.60 12.55
N GLY A 11 2.38 14.41 11.98
CA GLY A 11 1.04 13.88 11.72
C GLY A 11 0.39 14.52 10.49
N GLN A 12 1.15 15.27 9.67
CA GLN A 12 0.62 15.96 8.51
C GLN A 12 0.18 14.93 7.46
N ARG A 13 -1.08 15.05 7.03
CA ARG A 13 -1.64 14.23 5.97
C ARG A 13 -1.29 14.76 4.59
N TYR A 14 -1.00 13.87 3.66
CA TYR A 14 -0.72 14.20 2.27
C TYR A 14 -1.04 13.02 1.33
N PRO A 15 -1.32 13.30 0.05
CA PRO A 15 -1.49 12.25 -0.94
C PRO A 15 -0.14 11.61 -1.28
N ALA A 16 -0.09 10.29 -1.26
CA ALA A 16 1.04 9.49 -1.72
C ALA A 16 0.57 8.48 -2.75
N ARG A 17 1.27 8.43 -3.90
CA ARG A 17 1.04 7.39 -4.90
C ARG A 17 1.67 6.09 -4.43
N ILE A 18 0.87 5.03 -4.32
CA ILE A 18 1.33 3.71 -3.91
C ILE A 18 0.87 2.69 -4.95
N GLY A 19 1.84 1.92 -5.45
CA GLY A 19 1.62 0.81 -6.36
C GLY A 19 1.66 -0.54 -5.66
N VAL A 20 0.75 -1.44 -6.01
CA VAL A 20 0.71 -2.84 -5.58
C VAL A 20 0.81 -3.74 -6.81
N PHE A 21 1.58 -4.81 -6.69
CA PHE A 21 1.84 -5.77 -7.77
C PHE A 21 1.22 -7.11 -7.40
N CYS A 22 0.57 -7.77 -8.35
CA CYS A 22 0.13 -9.15 -8.18
C CYS A 22 1.35 -10.08 -8.25
N ASP A 23 1.64 -10.80 -7.17
CA ASP A 23 2.79 -11.72 -7.08
C ASP A 23 2.70 -12.91 -8.03
N GLN A 24 1.53 -13.17 -8.62
CA GLN A 24 1.32 -14.29 -9.54
C GLN A 24 1.45 -13.89 -11.02
N CYS A 25 0.88 -12.76 -11.42
CA CYS A 25 0.82 -12.37 -12.84
C CYS A 25 1.46 -11.02 -13.16
N GLY A 26 1.99 -10.32 -12.15
CA GLY A 26 2.66 -9.03 -12.32
C GLY A 26 1.73 -7.86 -12.65
N THR A 27 0.40 -8.07 -12.69
CA THR A 27 -0.57 -6.98 -12.86
C THR A 27 -0.36 -5.94 -11.77
N THR A 28 -0.33 -4.68 -12.18
CA THR A 28 -0.08 -3.55 -11.28
C THR A 28 -1.34 -2.73 -11.10
N VAL A 29 -1.48 -2.15 -9.92
CA VAL A 29 -2.48 -1.12 -9.63
C VAL A 29 -1.81 0.00 -8.87
N GLU A 30 -2.13 1.25 -9.23
CA GLU A 30 -1.58 2.45 -8.60
C GLU A 30 -2.71 3.41 -8.28
N HIS A 31 -2.75 3.88 -7.02
CA HIS A 31 -3.68 4.89 -6.57
C HIS A 31 -2.97 5.92 -5.68
N ASP A 32 -3.63 7.06 -5.51
CA ASP A 32 -3.21 8.10 -4.59
C ASP A 32 -3.97 7.91 -3.26
N TYR A 33 -3.22 7.68 -2.18
CA TYR A 33 -3.76 7.45 -0.83
C TYR A 33 -3.42 8.60 0.10
N ILE A 34 -4.34 8.96 0.99
CA ILE A 34 -4.04 9.92 2.06
C ILE A 34 -3.32 9.18 3.19
N VAL A 35 -2.05 9.49 3.36
CA VAL A 35 -1.19 8.96 4.43
C VAL A 35 -0.67 10.09 5.31
N SER A 36 -0.02 9.75 6.40
CA SER A 36 0.59 10.71 7.32
C SER A 36 2.12 10.56 7.36
N ASP A 37 2.83 11.64 7.66
CA ASP A 37 4.30 11.67 7.70
C ASP A 37 4.90 10.85 8.84
N ASP A 38 4.13 10.61 9.90
CA ASP A 38 4.44 9.70 11.01
C ASP A 38 4.25 8.22 10.69
N MET A 39 3.54 7.88 9.62
CA MET A 39 3.39 6.51 9.18
C MET A 39 4.68 5.99 8.56
N GLY A 40 5.13 4.81 9.00
CA GLY A 40 6.18 4.06 8.36
C GLY A 40 5.77 3.50 6.99
N LYS A 41 6.75 3.08 6.19
CA LYS A 41 6.52 2.52 4.85
C LYS A 41 5.50 1.36 4.85
N ALA A 42 5.59 0.47 5.83
CA ALA A 42 4.69 -0.68 5.95
C ALA A 42 3.24 -0.25 6.22
N GLU A 43 3.02 0.71 7.12
CA GLU A 43 1.68 1.22 7.43
C GLU A 43 1.03 1.90 6.23
N ARG A 44 1.83 2.68 5.46
CA ARG A 44 1.35 3.29 4.21
C ARG A 44 0.97 2.24 3.18
N TYR A 45 1.77 1.18 3.08
CA TYR A 45 1.49 0.07 2.17
C TYR A 45 0.21 -0.69 2.57
N GLU A 46 -0.03 -0.88 3.86
CA GLU A 46 -1.26 -1.51 4.35
C GLU A 46 -2.51 -0.68 4.09
N VAL A 47 -2.42 0.67 4.06
CA VAL A 47 -3.55 1.50 3.58
C VAL A 47 -3.93 1.15 2.14
N ALA A 48 -2.95 0.96 1.26
CA ALA A 48 -3.20 0.54 -0.11
C ALA A 48 -3.82 -0.87 -0.17
N ARG A 49 -3.24 -1.84 0.54
CA ARG A 49 -3.74 -3.23 0.58
C ARG A 49 -5.17 -3.32 1.12
N ASN A 50 -5.50 -2.57 2.16
CA ASN A 50 -6.85 -2.52 2.72
C ASN A 50 -7.84 -1.99 1.69
N HIS A 51 -7.51 -0.89 1.00
CA HIS A 51 -8.37 -0.34 -0.04
C HIS A 51 -8.64 -1.35 -1.16
N LEU A 52 -7.59 -1.98 -1.68
CA LEU A 52 -7.71 -2.97 -2.77
C LEU A 52 -8.52 -4.19 -2.35
N THR A 53 -8.37 -4.64 -1.11
CA THR A 53 -9.14 -5.77 -0.55
C THR A 53 -10.61 -5.42 -0.38
N GLU A 54 -10.91 -4.24 0.18
CA GLU A 54 -12.26 -3.81 0.50
C GLU A 54 -13.07 -3.37 -0.72
N ASN A 55 -12.41 -2.81 -1.75
CA ASN A 55 -13.09 -2.12 -2.85
C ASN A 55 -12.89 -2.77 -4.22
N GLU A 56 -11.79 -3.50 -4.42
CA GLU A 56 -11.37 -3.97 -5.75
C GLU A 56 -11.20 -5.49 -5.86
N GLY A 57 -11.50 -6.23 -4.78
CA GLY A 57 -11.49 -7.69 -4.79
C GLY A 57 -10.08 -8.29 -4.90
N TRP A 58 -9.04 -7.53 -4.53
CA TRP A 58 -7.71 -8.10 -4.33
C TRP A 58 -7.68 -8.96 -3.07
N VAL A 59 -6.75 -9.91 -3.03
CA VAL A 59 -6.43 -10.68 -1.83
C VAL A 59 -5.01 -10.33 -1.41
N CYS A 60 -4.91 -9.50 -0.38
CA CYS A 60 -3.64 -9.09 0.23
C CYS A 60 -3.41 -9.89 1.51
N THR A 61 -2.28 -10.60 1.58
CA THR A 61 -1.85 -11.39 2.74
C THR A 61 -0.43 -11.01 3.15
N PRO A 62 0.05 -11.41 4.34
CA PRO A 62 1.45 -11.20 4.71
C PRO A 62 2.47 -11.80 3.72
N TRP A 63 2.06 -12.78 2.91
CA TRP A 63 2.93 -13.53 2.02
C TRP A 63 2.79 -13.15 0.55
N ARG A 64 1.60 -12.70 0.14
CA ARG A 64 1.26 -12.44 -1.27
C ARG A 64 0.18 -11.38 -1.43
N ASP A 65 0.29 -10.62 -2.51
CA ASP A 65 -0.75 -9.79 -3.09
C ASP A 65 -1.25 -10.43 -4.39
N LEU A 66 -2.56 -10.70 -4.48
CA LEU A 66 -3.17 -11.34 -5.64
C LEU A 66 -4.28 -10.45 -6.19
N CYS A 67 -4.21 -10.15 -7.50
CA CYS A 67 -5.32 -9.52 -8.20
C CYS A 67 -6.55 -10.45 -8.19
N GLN A 68 -7.74 -9.88 -8.36
CA GLN A 68 -9.01 -10.62 -8.38
C GLN A 68 -8.97 -11.86 -9.29
N SER A 69 -8.34 -11.75 -10.47
CA SER A 69 -8.23 -12.87 -11.43
C SER A 69 -7.33 -14.01 -10.97
N CYS A 70 -6.27 -13.73 -10.20
CA CYS A 70 -5.37 -14.74 -9.67
C CYS A 70 -5.89 -15.32 -8.34
N ALA A 71 -6.53 -14.51 -7.51
CA ALA A 71 -7.16 -14.93 -6.27
C ALA A 71 -8.31 -15.93 -6.50
N SER A 72 -9.03 -15.80 -7.62
CA SER A 72 -10.14 -16.68 -7.97
C SER A 72 -9.72 -18.04 -8.55
N LYS A 73 -8.42 -18.26 -8.79
CA LYS A 73 -7.93 -19.52 -9.38
C LYS A 73 -7.62 -20.53 -8.26
N PRO A 74 -8.00 -21.80 -8.41
CA PRO A 74 -7.51 -22.83 -7.51
C PRO A 74 -5.99 -22.91 -7.64
N HIS A 75 -5.29 -22.75 -6.51
CA HIS A 75 -3.86 -22.99 -6.44
C HIS A 75 -3.61 -24.52 -6.41
N PRO A 76 -2.62 -25.03 -7.16
CA PRO A 76 -2.22 -26.44 -7.07
C PRO A 76 -1.62 -26.77 -5.69
#